data_AF-A0A5J6GFX7-F1
#
_entry.id   AF-A0A5J6GFX7-F1
#
_cell.length_a   1.000
_cell.length_b   1.000
_cell.length_c   1.000
_cell.angle_alpha   90.00
_cell.angle_beta   90.00
_cell.angle_gamma   90.00
#
_symmetry.space_group_name_H-M   'P 1'
#
loop_
_entity.id
_entity.type
_entity.pdbx_description
1 polymer ?
#
loop_
_entity_poly.entity_id
_entity_poly.type
_entity_poly.pdbx_seq_one_letter_code
_entity_poly.pdbx_strand_id
1 'polypeptide(L)'
;MAGERGDGCDGISDETEMTFTRGVDYVSAWRAAHGAALAINRAAEAAGLDRGRVKAVPHASAVGEAVVWLRPADARTIAAALDARNGAKPCKGGAGTARWCTADAEEGGSVER
;
A
#
# COMPACT_ATOMS: atom_id res chain seq x y z
N MET A 1 48.10 9.26 -29.97
CA MET A 1 47.45 10.45 -29.39
C MET A 1 46.07 10.04 -28.91
N ALA A 2 45.70 10.52 -27.72
CA ALA A 2 44.62 10.02 -26.89
C ALA A 2 43.23 10.18 -27.53
N GLY A 3 42.37 9.19 -27.31
CA GLY A 3 40.94 9.25 -27.60
C GLY A 3 40.21 9.95 -26.47
N GLU A 4 39.45 10.98 -26.80
CA GLU A 4 38.53 11.64 -25.88
C GLU A 4 37.22 10.85 -25.87
N ARG A 5 37.01 10.08 -24.80
CA ARG A 5 35.68 9.62 -24.41
C ARG A 5 35.01 10.80 -23.74
N GLY A 6 34.10 11.46 -24.46
CA GLY A 6 33.12 12.35 -23.85
C GLY A 6 32.24 11.53 -22.91
N ASP A 7 32.59 11.54 -21.63
CA ASP A 7 31.81 10.97 -20.55
C ASP A 7 30.58 11.86 -20.36
N GLY A 8 29.48 11.46 -20.99
CA GLY A 8 28.20 12.15 -20.91
C GLY A 8 27.63 12.02 -19.50
N CYS A 9 27.97 12.97 -18.65
CA CYS A 9 27.29 13.25 -17.39
C CYS A 9 26.49 14.55 -17.53
N ASP A 10 25.70 14.66 -18.60
CA ASP A 10 24.76 15.76 -18.78
C ASP A 10 23.38 15.37 -18.24
N GLY A 11 23.06 15.88 -17.04
CA GLY A 11 21.70 16.33 -16.76
C GLY A 11 20.72 15.38 -16.07
N ILE A 12 21.13 14.62 -15.06
CA ILE A 12 20.18 14.21 -14.01
C ILE A 12 20.60 14.89 -12.71
N SER A 13 20.33 16.19 -12.66
CA SER A 13 20.25 16.86 -11.37
C SER A 13 18.92 16.43 -10.75
N ASP A 14 18.99 15.43 -9.85
CA ASP A 14 17.89 15.10 -8.93
C ASP A 14 17.80 16.22 -7.89
N GLU A 15 17.50 17.42 -8.37
CA GLU A 15 17.40 18.67 -7.61
C GLU A 15 16.00 18.86 -7.07
N THR A 16 15.37 17.77 -6.60
CA THR A 16 14.49 17.96 -5.44
C THR A 16 15.42 18.12 -4.25
N GLU A 17 16.01 19.31 -4.13
CA GLU A 17 16.79 19.73 -2.98
C GLU A 17 15.96 19.37 -1.73
N MET A 18 16.35 18.30 -1.02
CA MET A 18 15.75 17.91 0.25
C MET A 18 16.22 18.92 1.28
N THR A 19 15.72 20.16 1.17
CA THR A 19 16.07 21.25 2.05
C THR A 19 15.48 20.95 3.42
N PHE A 20 16.31 20.44 4.32
CA PHE A 20 15.95 20.29 5.72
C PHE A 20 15.56 21.67 6.26
N THR A 21 14.27 21.84 6.57
CA THR A 21 13.77 23.08 7.12
C THR A 21 14.03 23.07 8.63
N ARG A 22 14.84 24.02 9.09
CA ARG A 22 15.14 24.16 10.52
C ARG A 22 13.85 24.39 11.31
N GLY A 23 13.71 23.69 12.43
CA GLY A 23 12.55 23.80 13.32
C GLY A 23 11.39 22.86 12.97
N VAL A 24 11.50 22.07 11.90
CA VAL A 24 10.53 21.03 11.57
C VAL A 24 10.88 19.71 12.25
N ASP A 25 9.88 19.09 12.90
CA ASP A 25 10.05 17.80 13.58
C ASP A 25 9.75 16.62 12.63
N TYR A 26 10.73 16.32 11.78
CA TYR A 26 10.68 15.19 10.85
C TYR A 26 10.63 13.83 11.54
N VAL A 27 11.19 13.71 12.75
CA VAL A 27 11.28 12.42 13.47
C VAL A 27 9.93 12.03 14.03
N SER A 28 9.22 12.97 14.67
CA SER A 28 7.87 12.70 15.16
C SER A 28 6.90 12.44 14.01
N ALA A 29 7.01 13.20 12.91
CA ALA A 29 6.23 12.96 11.71
C ALA A 29 6.47 11.55 11.13
N TRP A 30 7.73 11.15 10.98
CA TRP A 30 8.08 9.81 10.50
C TRP A 30 7.59 8.71 11.46
N ARG A 31 7.70 8.90 12.78
CA ARG A 31 7.22 7.93 13.78
C ARG A 31 5.71 7.74 13.70
N ALA A 32 4.95 8.83 13.52
CA ALA A 32 3.51 8.77 13.33
C ALA A 32 3.16 8.01 12.04
N ALA A 33 3.82 8.35 10.92
CA ALA A 33 3.67 7.63 9.66
C ALA A 33 4.04 6.15 9.77
N HIS A 34 5.10 5.81 10.51
CA HIS A 34 5.54 4.43 10.74
C HIS A 34 4.50 3.60 11.49
N GLY A 35 3.89 4.16 12.54
CA GLY A 35 2.78 3.52 13.24
C GLY A 35 1.60 3.24 12.31
N ALA A 36 1.21 4.22 11.49
CA ALA A 36 0.12 4.07 10.51
C ALA A 36 0.44 3.04 9.43
N ALA A 37 1.65 3.07 8.86
CA ALA A 37 2.09 2.11 7.84
C ALA A 37 2.09 0.67 8.38
N LEU A 38 2.57 0.45 9.61
CA LEU A 38 2.50 -0.87 10.26
C LEU A 38 1.06 -1.35 10.45
N ALA A 39 0.14 -0.46 10.85
CA ALA A 39 -1.26 -0.80 11.01
C ALA A 39 -1.90 -1.21 9.66
N ILE A 40 -1.64 -0.46 8.58
CA ILE A 40 -2.12 -0.78 7.23
C ILE A 40 -1.57 -2.13 6.77
N ASN A 41 -0.26 -2.37 6.91
CA ASN A 41 0.36 -3.62 6.48
C ASN A 41 -0.19 -4.83 7.24
N ARG A 42 -0.38 -4.70 8.56
CA ARG A 42 -1.01 -5.75 9.39
C ARG A 42 -2.46 -6.00 9.00
N ALA A 43 -3.23 -4.95 8.72
CA ALA A 43 -4.61 -5.08 8.30
C ALA A 43 -4.73 -5.75 6.92
N ALA A 44 -3.85 -5.39 5.97
CA ALA A 44 -3.77 -6.03 4.67
C ALA A 44 -3.45 -7.52 4.80
N GLU A 45 -2.47 -7.87 5.64
CA GLU A 45 -2.13 -9.26 5.94
C GLU A 45 -3.30 -10.03 6.57
N ALA A 46 -3.96 -9.45 7.57
CA ALA A 46 -5.12 -10.06 8.22
C ALA A 46 -6.32 -10.23 7.26
N ALA A 47 -6.41 -9.38 6.23
CA ALA A 47 -7.40 -9.49 5.16
C ALA A 47 -7.02 -10.50 4.06
N GLY A 48 -5.87 -11.18 4.18
CA GLY A 48 -5.39 -12.11 3.17
C GLY A 48 -4.90 -11.44 1.88
N LEU A 49 -4.64 -10.12 1.91
CA LEU A 49 -3.98 -9.44 0.81
C LEU A 49 -2.51 -9.85 0.84
N ASP A 50 -2.09 -10.61 -0.16
CA ASP A 50 -0.76 -11.22 -0.26
C ASP A 50 0.35 -10.23 0.14
N ARG A 51 1.27 -10.66 1.03
CA ARG A 51 2.33 -9.83 1.62
C ARG A 51 3.25 -9.18 0.57
N GLY A 52 3.28 -9.69 -0.66
CA GLY A 52 4.01 -9.09 -1.79
C GLY A 52 3.24 -8.00 -2.56
N ARG A 53 1.92 -7.89 -2.37
CA ARG A 53 1.03 -7.02 -3.17
C ARG A 53 0.69 -5.69 -2.52
N VAL A 54 0.75 -5.56 -1.19
CA VAL A 54 0.47 -4.31 -0.49
C VAL A 54 1.61 -3.97 0.45
N LYS A 55 2.28 -2.84 0.20
CA LYS A 55 3.34 -2.33 1.07
C LYS A 55 3.18 -0.82 1.32
N ALA A 56 2.68 -0.49 2.50
CA ALA A 56 2.69 0.87 3.04
C ALA A 56 4.08 1.23 3.54
N VAL A 57 4.60 2.39 3.12
CA VAL A 57 5.92 2.90 3.51
C VAL A 57 5.74 4.24 4.23
N PRO A 58 6.32 4.41 5.43
CA PRO A 58 6.26 5.69 6.12
C PRO A 58 7.21 6.72 5.50
N HIS A 59 6.74 7.96 5.44
CA HIS A 59 7.50 9.09 4.94
C HIS A 59 7.18 10.35 5.76
N ALA A 60 8.13 11.28 5.79
CA ALA A 60 7.93 12.63 6.31
C ALA A 60 8.17 13.60 5.16
N SER A 61 7.18 14.42 4.81
CA SER A 61 7.31 15.37 3.70
C SER A 61 8.30 16.49 4.03
N ALA A 62 8.69 17.29 3.02
CA ALA A 62 9.61 18.42 3.20
C ALA A 62 9.11 19.45 4.24
N VAL A 63 7.80 19.56 4.45
CA VAL A 63 7.17 20.45 5.45
C VAL A 63 6.93 19.77 6.81
N GLY A 64 7.39 18.54 7.00
CA GLY A 64 7.21 17.78 8.24
C GLY A 64 5.86 17.11 8.40
N GLU A 65 5.12 16.92 7.31
CA GLU A 65 3.87 16.18 7.36
C GLU A 65 4.13 14.67 7.42
N ALA A 66 3.38 13.96 8.26
CA ALA A 66 3.41 12.51 8.32
C ALA A 66 2.61 11.92 7.13
N VAL A 67 3.28 11.21 6.23
CA VAL A 67 2.66 10.66 5.02
C VAL A 67 2.93 9.16 4.94
N VAL A 68 1.95 8.39 4.48
CA VAL A 68 2.14 6.98 4.13
C VAL A 68 2.08 6.83 2.62
N TRP A 69 3.15 6.31 2.03
CA TRP A 69 3.20 6.03 0.61
C TRP A 69 2.72 4.62 0.30
N LEU A 70 1.93 4.52 -0.76
CA LEU A 70 1.44 3.30 -1.36
C LEU A 70 1.67 3.38 -2.85
N ARG A 71 2.03 2.25 -3.47
CA ARG A 71 1.98 2.17 -4.93
C ARG A 71 0.51 2.25 -5.37
N PRO A 72 0.21 2.86 -6.52
CA PRO A 72 -1.17 2.93 -7.01
C PRO A 72 -1.88 1.58 -7.11
N ALA A 73 -1.16 0.51 -7.48
CA ALA A 73 -1.70 -0.86 -7.53
C ALA A 73 -2.12 -1.38 -6.15
N ASP A 74 -1.30 -1.13 -5.13
CA ASP A 74 -1.54 -1.52 -3.74
C ASP A 74 -2.78 -0.78 -3.19
N ALA A 75 -2.88 0.53 -3.46
CA ALA A 75 -4.03 1.35 -3.08
C ALA A 75 -5.34 0.85 -3.73
N ARG A 76 -5.31 0.50 -5.02
CA ARG A 76 -6.47 -0.09 -5.71
C ARG A 76 -6.86 -1.46 -5.15
N THR A 77 -5.87 -2.26 -4.77
CA THR A 77 -6.11 -3.58 -4.14
C THR A 77 -6.81 -3.42 -2.78
N ILE A 78 -6.36 -2.47 -1.96
CA ILE A 78 -7.02 -2.14 -0.69
C ILE A 78 -8.46 -1.65 -0.95
N ALA A 79 -8.67 -0.74 -1.91
CA ALA A 79 -9.99 -0.22 -2.23
C ALA A 79 -10.96 -1.33 -2.66
N ALA A 80 -10.55 -2.20 -3.59
CA ALA A 80 -11.36 -3.33 -4.04
C ALA A 80 -11.73 -4.29 -2.88
N ALA A 81 -10.81 -4.52 -1.95
CA ALA A 81 -11.07 -5.34 -0.77
C ALA A 81 -12.10 -4.69 0.18
N LEU A 82 -12.06 -3.36 0.34
CA LEU A 82 -13.05 -2.64 1.14
C LEU A 82 -14.43 -2.65 0.47
N ASP A 83 -14.50 -2.42 -0.84
CA ASP A 83 -15.75 -2.45 -1.59
C ASP A 83 -16.41 -3.83 -1.55
N ALA A 84 -15.64 -4.91 -1.70
CA ALA A 84 -16.14 -6.28 -1.59
C ALA A 84 -16.76 -6.56 -0.21
N ARG A 85 -16.16 -6.03 0.87
CA ARG A 85 -16.68 -6.20 2.24
C ARG A 85 -17.93 -5.38 2.49
N ASN A 86 -18.02 -4.17 1.91
CA ASN A 86 -19.20 -3.32 2.02
C ASN A 86 -20.37 -3.84 1.17
N GLY A 87 -20.08 -4.52 0.06
CA GLY A 87 -21.07 -5.19 -0.80
C GLY A 87 -21.54 -6.56 -0.28
N ALA A 88 -20.76 -7.21 0.58
CA ALA A 88 -21.14 -8.48 1.18
C ALA A 88 -22.27 -8.28 2.21
N LYS A 89 -23.45 -8.85 1.96
CA LYS A 89 -24.49 -8.92 2.98
C LYS A 89 -24.05 -9.87 4.10
N PRO A 90 -24.23 -9.50 5.39
CA PRO A 90 -23.94 -10.41 6.49
C PRO A 90 -24.83 -11.64 6.37
N CYS A 91 -24.25 -12.83 6.42
CA CYS A 91 -25.02 -14.05 6.52
C CYS A 91 -25.85 -13.99 7.81
N LYS A 92 -27.19 -14.03 7.69
CA LYS A 92 -28.08 -14.22 8.84
C LYS A 92 -27.88 -15.65 9.35
N GLY A 93 -26.98 -15.83 10.30
CA GLY A 93 -26.76 -17.15 10.89
C GLY A 93 -25.84 -17.13 12.11
N GLY A 94 -26.45 -17.28 13.30
CA GLY A 94 -25.81 -17.80 14.51
C GLY A 94 -24.90 -16.83 15.26
N ALA A 95 -25.27 -16.52 16.50
CA ALA A 95 -24.47 -15.75 17.44
C ALA A 95 -23.00 -16.25 17.53
N GLY A 96 -22.04 -15.34 17.43
CA GLY A 96 -20.71 -15.56 18.01
C GLY A 96 -19.52 -15.01 17.23
N THR A 97 -19.46 -15.14 15.91
CA THR A 97 -18.30 -14.68 15.13
C THR A 97 -18.73 -14.29 13.72
N ALA A 98 -18.48 -13.04 13.31
CA ALA A 98 -18.75 -12.58 11.95
C ALA A 98 -17.84 -13.32 10.96
N ARG A 99 -18.32 -14.46 10.46
CA ARG A 99 -17.73 -15.20 9.36
C ARG A 99 -18.29 -14.59 8.07
N TRP A 100 -17.42 -14.08 7.22
CA TRP A 100 -17.80 -13.54 5.92
C TRP A 100 -17.78 -14.70 4.93
N CYS A 101 -18.93 -15.02 4.31
CA CYS A 101 -18.97 -16.01 3.24
C CYS A 101 -18.28 -15.41 2.01
N THR A 102 -17.17 -16.00 1.58
CA THR A 102 -16.72 -15.86 0.19
C THR A 102 -17.79 -16.51 -0.68
N ALA A 103 -18.26 -15.82 -1.72
CA ALA A 103 -19.15 -16.44 -2.69
C ALA A 103 -18.40 -17.62 -3.32
N ASP A 104 -18.82 -18.85 -3.00
CA ASP A 104 -18.34 -20.05 -3.67
C ASP A 104 -18.65 -19.92 -5.17
N ALA A 105 -17.60 -20.09 -5.97
CA ALA A 105 -17.71 -20.28 -7.40
C ALA A 105 -18.28 -21.68 -7.65
N GLU A 106 -19.60 -21.82 -7.64
CA GLU A 106 -20.28 -22.98 -8.21
C GLU A 106 -20.70 -22.67 -9.65
N GLU A 107 -20.03 -23.31 -10.61
CA GLU A 107 -20.74 -24.07 -11.64
C GLU A 107 -19.77 -25.10 -12.27
N GLY A 108 -19.58 -26.20 -11.54
CA GLY A 108 -19.23 -27.48 -12.15
C GLY A 108 -20.50 -28.07 -12.76
N GLY A 109 -20.75 -27.78 -14.04
CA GLY A 109 -21.82 -28.38 -14.83
C GLY A 109 -21.31 -29.59 -15.61
N SER A 110 -21.76 -30.78 -15.22
CA SER A 110 -21.57 -32.07 -15.90
C SER A 110 -21.79 -32.01 -17.42
N VAL A 111 -20.87 -32.58 -18.18
CA VAL A 111 -21.16 -33.16 -19.50
C VAL A 111 -21.16 -34.68 -19.33
N GLU A 112 -22.36 -35.26 -19.32
CA GLU A 112 -22.57 -36.68 -19.59
C GLU A 112 -23.27 -36.86 -20.96
N ARG A 113 -22.73 -37.84 -21.70
CA ARG A 113 -23.13 -38.47 -22.97
C ARG A 113 -22.67 -37.85 -24.28
#